data_AF-A0AA96XNN9-F1
#
_entry.id   AF-A0AA96XNN9-F1
#
_cell.length_a   1.000
_cell.length_b   1.000
_cell.length_c   1.000
_cell.angle_alpha   90.00
_cell.angle_beta   90.00
_cell.angle_gamma   90.00
#
_symmetry.space_group_name_H-M   'P 1'
#
loop_
_entity.id
_entity.type
_entity.pdbx_description
1 polymer ?
#
loop_
_entity_poly.entity_id
_entity_poly.type
_entity_poly.pdbx_seq_one_letter_code
_entity_poly.pdbx_strand_id
1 'polypeptide(L)'
;MALGSPRLLAVSSLVFFALSGCGTGPHEEETPTVGAQASEIRIANSLTTQALVLNAISTNADSNQLLGTSALVQLFHPTLGDANTRRRLHDPNAQRFMEYLVGCALTVEQEVAYYDPREPSPGVRKWLGQAGLCPDWADSPPSRSCLERVSACVLARNNAEGRRVELSMRGEHQFYASGPNIYTLDAKTRPAAHVPITGNALASFGDCVLGESGEQRDCGWTPDGIGRCTPSTAVVVGAGGPLSCAGLSPIVGSSVNGPTVLRVCEGIAGCDHLDARNLGEATGSCVGAPAVPVVSFTCPAGGYYSVMTAPASSTTVEWLANVEAYPDSASTYGLSEQQVYSVREGAFYGNIFLPNELGAEVDVVEMGDGDKKRYVVVGADVIVRGSIYRKMFSCYDPAWSSGAAYAANRVCALPSSGSNCAARVTGPCFTSLSPPVAGKCEILDGPLTPRDGDYEACHDDDNVLWKQSVTTYLHAPCDTVAKEMRTQSCGRTSGTVKPLPTGEELPLPFPRKK
;
A
#
# COMPACT_ATOMS: atom_id res chain seq x y z
N MET A 1 -10.73 38.42 -79.89
CA MET A 1 -11.28 37.62 -81.01
C MET A 1 -11.83 36.35 -80.40
N ALA A 2 -13.14 36.29 -80.18
CA ALA A 2 -14.13 35.82 -81.15
C ALA A 2 -14.50 34.36 -80.85
N LEU A 3 -15.74 34.20 -80.35
CA LEU A 3 -16.69 33.09 -80.59
C LEU A 3 -16.33 31.69 -80.07
N GLY A 4 -17.22 30.87 -79.53
CA GLY A 4 -18.66 30.94 -79.31
C GLY A 4 -19.13 29.53 -78.90
N SER A 5 -20.13 29.41 -78.02
CA SER A 5 -20.90 28.17 -77.86
C SER A 5 -21.76 27.94 -79.12
N PRO A 6 -22.22 26.70 -79.45
CA PRO A 6 -23.44 26.18 -78.83
C PRO A 6 -23.66 24.63 -78.82
N ARG A 7 -24.62 24.19 -77.97
CA ARG A 7 -25.71 23.19 -78.17
C ARG A 7 -25.37 21.72 -78.52
N LEU A 8 -26.16 20.68 -78.22
CA LEU A 8 -27.26 20.30 -77.30
C LEU A 8 -27.72 18.90 -77.81
N LEU A 9 -28.20 18.01 -76.91
CA LEU A 9 -29.12 16.84 -77.08
C LEU A 9 -28.67 15.72 -76.11
N ALA A 10 -29.22 15.55 -74.90
CA ALA A 10 -30.53 14.96 -74.53
C ALA A 10 -30.75 13.59 -75.20
N VAL A 11 -30.86 12.45 -74.49
CA VAL A 11 -32.01 11.94 -73.67
C VAL A 11 -31.47 10.62 -73.04
N SER A 12 -31.64 10.27 -71.77
CA SER A 12 -32.88 9.69 -71.21
C SER A 12 -32.75 9.42 -69.70
N SER A 13 -33.86 9.70 -69.03
CA SER A 13 -34.27 9.43 -67.65
C SER A 13 -33.86 8.07 -67.06
N LEU A 14 -33.53 8.03 -65.76
CA LEU A 14 -34.41 7.39 -64.77
C LEU A 14 -34.04 7.79 -63.33
N VAL A 15 -35.10 8.12 -62.59
CA VAL A 15 -35.17 8.46 -61.17
C VAL A 15 -34.83 7.23 -60.33
N PHE A 16 -33.97 7.39 -59.32
CA PHE A 16 -33.92 6.48 -58.18
C PHE A 16 -34.18 7.25 -56.88
N PHE A 17 -35.35 6.98 -56.32
CA PHE A 17 -35.66 7.12 -54.90
C PHE A 17 -34.68 6.26 -54.10
N ALA A 18 -34.01 6.83 -53.10
CA ALA A 18 -33.46 6.05 -51.99
C ALA A 18 -34.41 6.16 -50.81
N LEU A 19 -35.14 5.06 -50.60
CA LEU A 19 -35.91 4.76 -49.40
C LEU A 19 -34.97 4.55 -48.21
N SER A 20 -35.43 5.00 -47.05
CA SER A 20 -35.09 4.49 -45.73
C SER A 20 -35.09 2.95 -45.69
N GLY A 21 -34.03 2.35 -45.15
CA GLY A 21 -33.93 0.92 -44.86
C GLY A 21 -32.68 0.60 -44.03
N CYS A 22 -32.91 -0.07 -42.90
CA CYS A 22 -31.95 -0.47 -41.87
C CYS A 22 -30.66 -1.12 -42.39
N GLY A 23 -29.53 -0.68 -41.82
CA GLY A 23 -28.28 -1.45 -41.78
C GLY A 23 -27.79 -1.49 -40.34
N THR A 24 -28.17 -2.53 -39.61
CA THR A 24 -27.54 -2.94 -38.35
C THR A 24 -26.13 -3.46 -38.66
N GLY A 25 -25.16 -2.56 -38.71
CA GLY A 25 -23.75 -2.94 -38.57
C GLY A 25 -23.51 -3.29 -37.10
N PRO A 26 -22.69 -4.32 -36.80
CA PRO A 26 -22.33 -4.59 -35.42
C PRO A 26 -21.64 -3.34 -34.88
N HIS A 27 -22.27 -2.71 -33.89
CA HIS A 27 -21.56 -1.88 -32.95
C HIS A 27 -20.55 -2.82 -32.30
N GLU A 28 -19.28 -2.71 -32.69
CA GLU A 28 -18.20 -3.04 -31.78
C GLU A 28 -18.36 -2.08 -30.61
N GLU A 29 -19.14 -2.54 -29.63
CA GLU A 29 -19.09 -2.06 -28.27
C GLU A 29 -17.64 -2.30 -27.85
N GLU A 30 -16.84 -1.23 -27.82
CA GLU A 30 -15.56 -1.24 -27.12
C GLU A 30 -15.87 -1.71 -25.70
N THR A 31 -15.57 -2.98 -25.44
CA THR A 31 -15.45 -3.51 -24.11
C THR A 31 -14.49 -2.57 -23.39
N PRO A 32 -14.89 -1.96 -22.25
CA PRO A 32 -13.96 -1.18 -21.48
C PRO A 32 -12.81 -2.10 -21.12
N THR A 33 -11.64 -1.77 -21.66
CA THR A 33 -10.39 -2.40 -21.27
C THR A 33 -10.30 -2.25 -19.76
N VAL A 34 -10.36 -3.39 -19.07
CA VAL A 34 -10.14 -3.48 -17.62
C VAL A 34 -8.83 -2.74 -17.35
N GLY A 35 -8.97 -1.57 -16.75
CA GLY A 35 -7.89 -0.61 -16.64
C GLY A 35 -6.70 -1.25 -15.95
N ALA A 36 -5.50 -0.93 -16.47
CA ALA A 36 -4.25 -1.12 -15.77
C ALA A 36 -4.45 -0.75 -14.29
N GLN A 37 -4.43 -1.76 -13.42
CA GLN A 37 -4.44 -1.53 -11.99
C GLN A 37 -3.17 -0.71 -11.70
N ALA A 38 -3.34 0.58 -11.41
CA ALA A 38 -2.27 1.37 -10.83
C ALA A 38 -1.79 0.61 -9.59
N SER A 39 -0.48 0.40 -9.47
CA SER A 39 0.13 -0.36 -8.38
C SER A 39 -0.33 0.25 -7.04
N GLU A 40 -1.14 -0.50 -6.28
CA GLU A 40 -1.65 -0.09 -4.97
C GLU A 40 -0.47 0.10 -4.01
N ILE A 41 -0.35 1.26 -3.34
CA ILE A 41 0.68 1.51 -2.32
C ILE A 41 0.07 1.53 -0.92
N ARG A 42 -0.89 0.64 -0.67
CA ARG A 42 -1.26 0.21 0.68
C ARG A 42 -0.43 -1.01 1.04
N ILE A 43 0.57 -0.81 1.91
CA ILE A 43 1.58 -1.82 2.19
C ILE A 43 1.78 -2.00 3.69
N ALA A 44 1.95 -3.26 4.09
CA ALA A 44 2.13 -3.61 5.49
C ALA A 44 3.53 -3.30 6.05
N ASN A 45 3.55 -2.97 7.34
CA ASN A 45 4.70 -2.46 8.08
C ASN A 45 5.33 -3.48 9.05
N SER A 46 5.55 -4.73 8.61
CA SER A 46 6.05 -5.81 9.49
C SER A 46 7.55 -6.11 9.36
N LEU A 47 8.37 -5.09 9.05
CA LEU A 47 9.83 -5.23 9.01
C LEU A 47 10.40 -4.83 10.37
N THR A 48 10.84 -5.81 11.17
CA THR A 48 11.44 -5.46 12.46
C THR A 48 12.62 -4.53 12.28
N THR A 49 12.82 -3.59 13.21
CA THR A 49 13.97 -2.69 13.12
C THR A 49 15.28 -3.47 13.17
N GLN A 50 15.32 -4.56 13.91
CA GLN A 50 16.46 -5.49 13.88
C GLN A 50 16.71 -6.06 12.48
N ALA A 51 15.66 -6.56 11.80
CA ALA A 51 15.81 -7.11 10.46
C ALA A 51 16.22 -6.05 9.43
N LEU A 52 15.77 -4.80 9.62
CA LEU A 52 16.20 -3.68 8.80
C LEU A 52 17.66 -3.30 9.08
N VAL A 53 18.06 -3.04 10.32
CA VAL A 53 19.32 -2.36 10.62
C VAL A 53 20.49 -3.27 11.00
N LEU A 54 20.23 -4.56 11.22
CA LEU A 54 21.23 -5.54 11.62
C LEU A 54 21.11 -6.79 10.76
N ASN A 55 21.31 -6.59 9.46
CA ASN A 55 21.42 -7.65 8.46
C ASN A 55 22.67 -7.53 7.60
N ALA A 56 23.12 -8.67 7.09
CA ALA A 56 24.37 -8.82 6.37
C ALA A 56 24.37 -8.30 4.91
N ILE A 57 23.28 -7.67 4.43
CA ILE A 57 23.21 -7.08 3.07
C ILE A 57 23.26 -5.56 3.15
N SER A 58 22.30 -4.95 3.82
CA SER A 58 22.18 -3.49 3.89
C SER A 58 23.15 -2.85 4.87
N THR A 59 23.58 -3.61 5.89
CA THR A 59 24.56 -3.16 6.90
C THR A 59 25.92 -3.82 6.64
N ASN A 60 26.23 -4.04 5.36
CA ASN A 60 27.51 -4.58 4.89
C ASN A 60 27.99 -3.66 3.77
N ALA A 61 29.16 -3.01 3.92
CA ALA A 61 29.56 -1.93 3.02
C ALA A 61 29.63 -2.39 1.55
N ASP A 62 30.23 -3.56 1.29
CA ASP A 62 30.37 -4.09 -0.07
C ASP A 62 29.01 -4.45 -0.69
N SER A 63 28.18 -5.18 0.05
CA SER A 63 26.86 -5.61 -0.44
C SER A 63 25.91 -4.41 -0.62
N ASN A 64 25.99 -3.43 0.28
CA ASN A 64 25.25 -2.17 0.21
C ASN A 64 25.66 -1.34 -1.01
N GLN A 65 26.97 -1.24 -1.29
CA GLN A 65 27.47 -0.59 -2.49
C GLN A 65 26.94 -1.28 -3.75
N LEU A 66 27.04 -2.61 -3.83
CA LEU A 66 26.58 -3.38 -4.98
C LEU A 66 25.07 -3.22 -5.21
N LEU A 67 24.26 -3.21 -4.16
CA LEU A 67 22.83 -2.90 -4.25
C LEU A 67 22.59 -1.52 -4.88
N GLY A 68 23.34 -0.52 -4.43
CA GLY A 68 23.22 0.86 -4.92
C GLY A 68 23.69 1.08 -6.36
N THR A 69 24.39 0.12 -6.97
CA THR A 69 25.03 0.29 -8.29
C THR A 69 24.73 -0.81 -9.30
N SER A 70 23.88 -1.79 -8.97
CA SER A 70 23.62 -2.94 -9.83
C SER A 70 22.13 -3.16 -10.05
N ALA A 71 21.79 -3.82 -11.17
CA ALA A 71 20.46 -4.36 -11.42
C ALA A 71 20.18 -5.53 -10.45
N LEU A 72 18.98 -5.58 -9.88
CA LEU A 72 18.61 -6.58 -8.86
C LEU A 72 18.62 -8.00 -9.42
N VAL A 73 18.08 -8.21 -10.63
CA VAL A 73 18.00 -9.53 -11.27
C VAL A 73 19.40 -10.08 -11.54
N GLN A 74 20.33 -9.23 -11.98
CA GLN A 74 21.72 -9.62 -12.21
C GLN A 74 22.44 -9.93 -10.89
N LEU A 75 22.31 -9.06 -9.88
CA LEU A 75 23.01 -9.20 -8.62
C LEU A 75 22.66 -10.49 -7.87
N PHE A 76 21.37 -10.87 -7.91
CA PHE A 76 20.85 -12.02 -7.16
C PHE A 76 20.60 -13.27 -8.01
N HIS A 77 20.94 -13.25 -9.31
CA HIS A 77 20.72 -14.39 -10.20
C HIS A 77 21.17 -15.72 -9.54
N PRO A 78 20.32 -16.77 -9.48
CA PRO A 78 20.57 -17.93 -8.62
C PRO A 78 21.93 -18.62 -8.83
N THR A 79 22.46 -18.58 -10.05
CA THR A 79 23.74 -19.20 -10.42
C THR A 79 24.85 -18.22 -10.81
N LEU A 80 24.50 -17.00 -11.23
CA LEU A 80 25.43 -16.04 -11.84
C LEU A 80 25.58 -14.75 -11.02
N GLY A 81 24.75 -14.58 -10.00
CA GLY A 81 24.79 -13.42 -9.12
C GLY A 81 26.06 -13.42 -8.25
N ASP A 82 26.37 -12.24 -7.73
CA ASP A 82 27.58 -12.01 -6.94
C ASP A 82 27.68 -13.02 -5.78
N ALA A 83 28.80 -13.73 -5.71
CA ALA A 83 28.96 -14.84 -4.77
C ALA A 83 28.98 -14.36 -3.32
N ASN A 84 29.56 -13.17 -3.06
CA ASN A 84 29.64 -12.62 -1.72
C ASN A 84 28.28 -12.13 -1.24
N THR A 85 27.55 -11.39 -2.06
CA THR A 85 26.20 -10.91 -1.78
C THR A 85 25.24 -12.08 -1.56
N ARG A 86 25.29 -13.13 -2.40
CA ARG A 86 24.48 -14.34 -2.20
C ARG A 86 24.84 -15.08 -0.90
N ARG A 87 26.11 -15.12 -0.48
CA ARG A 87 26.51 -15.68 0.82
C ARG A 87 25.81 -14.97 1.98
N ARG A 88 25.55 -13.66 1.86
CA ARG A 88 24.85 -12.90 2.90
C ARG A 88 23.42 -13.38 3.12
N LEU A 89 22.82 -14.09 2.17
CA LEU A 89 21.48 -14.66 2.32
C LEU A 89 21.41 -15.84 3.29
N HIS A 90 22.52 -16.33 3.85
CA HIS A 90 22.47 -17.19 5.03
C HIS A 90 21.92 -16.47 6.27
N ASP A 91 21.94 -15.13 6.28
CA ASP A 91 21.27 -14.32 7.29
C ASP A 91 19.76 -14.22 7.00
N PRO A 92 18.88 -14.73 7.88
CA PRO A 92 17.43 -14.60 7.70
C PRO A 92 16.95 -13.14 7.67
N ASN A 93 17.62 -12.23 8.38
CA ASN A 93 17.28 -10.81 8.36
C ASN A 93 17.61 -10.17 7.01
N ALA A 94 18.68 -10.63 6.35
CA ALA A 94 19.04 -10.16 5.02
C ALA A 94 17.99 -10.57 3.97
N GLN A 95 17.47 -11.81 4.05
CA GLN A 95 16.37 -12.23 3.18
C GLN A 95 15.10 -11.42 3.42
N ARG A 96 14.79 -11.12 4.69
CA ARG A 96 13.63 -10.30 5.06
C ARG A 96 13.78 -8.86 4.58
N PHE A 97 14.97 -8.27 4.70
CA PHE A 97 15.27 -6.95 4.14
C PHE A 97 15.03 -6.93 2.62
N MET A 98 15.53 -7.94 1.89
CA MET A 98 15.37 -8.02 0.44
C MET A 98 13.92 -8.17 0.01
N GLU A 99 13.10 -8.92 0.75
CA GLU A 99 11.65 -9.00 0.50
C GLU A 99 10.99 -7.60 0.53
N TYR A 100 11.38 -6.75 1.48
CA TYR A 100 10.83 -5.39 1.60
C TYR A 100 11.41 -4.43 0.58
N LEU A 101 12.70 -4.55 0.27
CA LEU A 101 13.36 -3.75 -0.77
C LEU A 101 12.72 -4.03 -2.13
N VAL A 102 12.60 -5.31 -2.50
CA VAL A 102 11.99 -5.71 -3.78
C VAL A 102 10.51 -5.33 -3.80
N GLY A 103 9.78 -5.54 -2.71
CA GLY A 103 8.39 -5.11 -2.59
C GLY A 103 8.21 -3.61 -2.73
N CYS A 104 9.13 -2.78 -2.22
CA CYS A 104 9.09 -1.33 -2.43
C CYS A 104 9.50 -0.92 -3.86
N ALA A 105 10.53 -1.56 -4.42
CA ALA A 105 11.09 -1.14 -5.70
C ALA A 105 10.22 -1.57 -6.89
N LEU A 106 9.82 -2.83 -6.94
CA LEU A 106 9.26 -3.45 -8.15
C LEU A 106 7.72 -3.51 -8.11
N THR A 107 7.12 -3.60 -9.30
CA THR A 107 5.66 -3.74 -9.47
C THR A 107 5.21 -5.17 -9.15
N VAL A 108 3.90 -5.39 -8.97
CA VAL A 108 3.32 -6.71 -8.70
C VAL A 108 3.57 -7.75 -9.80
N GLU A 109 3.95 -7.33 -11.01
CA GLU A 109 4.26 -8.21 -12.15
C GLU A 109 5.75 -8.60 -12.21
N GLN A 110 6.59 -7.94 -11.42
CA GLN A 110 8.03 -8.13 -11.40
C GLN A 110 8.48 -8.98 -10.21
N GLU A 111 9.51 -9.79 -10.43
CA GLU A 111 10.09 -10.68 -9.43
C GLU A 111 11.62 -10.73 -9.54
N VAL A 112 12.28 -11.04 -8.43
CA VAL A 112 13.73 -11.31 -8.38
C VAL A 112 13.94 -12.73 -7.91
N ALA A 113 14.40 -13.60 -8.80
CA ALA A 113 14.80 -14.96 -8.44
C ALA A 113 16.16 -14.94 -7.71
N TYR A 114 16.25 -15.71 -6.63
CA TYR A 114 17.48 -15.88 -5.87
C TYR A 114 17.66 -17.33 -5.40
N TYR A 115 18.88 -17.70 -5.04
CA TYR A 115 19.15 -18.98 -4.39
C TYR A 115 19.08 -18.79 -2.87
N ASP A 116 18.09 -19.41 -2.21
CA ASP A 116 18.01 -19.49 -0.76
C ASP A 116 18.98 -20.58 -0.28
N PRO A 117 20.05 -20.23 0.45
CA PRO A 117 21.04 -21.19 0.87
C PRO A 117 20.73 -21.79 2.27
N ARG A 118 19.55 -21.53 2.84
CA ARG A 118 19.19 -21.96 4.19
C ARG A 118 18.63 -23.38 4.23
N GLU A 119 19.16 -24.17 5.15
CA GLU A 119 18.66 -25.50 5.50
C GLU A 119 17.31 -25.42 6.25
N PRO A 120 16.43 -26.44 6.14
CA PRO A 120 16.62 -27.75 5.49
C PRO A 120 16.19 -27.80 4.00
N SER A 121 15.82 -26.66 3.41
CA SER A 121 15.25 -26.62 2.06
C SER A 121 15.91 -25.52 1.21
N PRO A 122 17.21 -25.68 0.89
CA PRO A 122 17.90 -24.77 -0.01
C PRO A 122 17.32 -24.89 -1.42
N GLY A 123 17.37 -23.81 -2.19
CA GLY A 123 16.89 -23.82 -3.56
C GLY A 123 16.48 -22.46 -4.09
N VAL A 124 15.99 -22.44 -5.33
CA VAL A 124 15.55 -21.19 -5.97
C VAL A 124 14.24 -20.72 -5.34
N ARG A 125 14.23 -19.46 -4.92
CA ARG A 125 13.09 -18.72 -4.38
C ARG A 125 12.93 -17.41 -5.15
N LYS A 126 11.87 -16.67 -4.84
CA LYS A 126 11.54 -15.41 -5.49
C LYS A 126 11.14 -14.38 -4.46
N TRP A 127 11.62 -13.16 -4.61
CA TRP A 127 11.00 -11.98 -4.00
C TRP A 127 10.06 -11.35 -5.03
N LEU A 128 8.88 -10.91 -4.57
CA LEU A 128 7.84 -10.33 -5.42
C LEU A 128 7.77 -8.82 -5.21
N GLY A 129 7.58 -8.07 -6.29
CA GLY A 129 7.30 -6.64 -6.23
C GLY A 129 5.89 -6.34 -5.69
N GLN A 130 5.68 -5.11 -5.24
CA GLN A 130 4.41 -4.63 -4.68
C GLN A 130 4.12 -3.18 -5.07
N ALA A 131 4.97 -2.24 -4.65
CA ALA A 131 4.71 -0.80 -4.75
C ALA A 131 5.08 -0.19 -6.10
N GLY A 132 6.03 -0.78 -6.83
CA GLY A 132 6.49 -0.26 -8.11
C GLY A 132 7.14 1.12 -8.05
N LEU A 133 7.84 1.48 -6.96
CA LEU A 133 8.42 2.81 -6.80
C LEU A 133 9.67 3.05 -7.67
N CYS A 134 10.33 1.99 -8.10
CA CYS A 134 11.50 2.02 -8.97
C CYS A 134 11.62 0.72 -9.80
N PRO A 135 10.72 0.50 -10.77
CA PRO A 135 10.62 -0.75 -11.51
C PRO A 135 11.87 -1.04 -12.36
N ASP A 136 12.54 0.00 -12.88
CA ASP A 136 13.74 -0.13 -13.72
C ASP A 136 14.93 -0.77 -12.98
N TRP A 137 14.91 -0.76 -11.64
CA TRP A 137 15.98 -1.35 -10.83
C TRP A 137 16.06 -2.88 -10.96
N ALA A 138 15.02 -3.52 -11.49
CA ALA A 138 15.08 -4.93 -11.83
C ALA A 138 16.26 -5.21 -12.79
N ASP A 139 16.38 -4.39 -13.85
CA ASP A 139 17.22 -4.67 -15.02
C ASP A 139 18.33 -3.63 -15.25
N SER A 140 18.32 -2.51 -14.51
CA SER A 140 19.31 -1.45 -14.62
C SER A 140 19.77 -0.93 -13.26
N PRO A 141 21.00 -0.37 -13.16
CA PRO A 141 21.44 0.32 -11.96
C PRO A 141 20.46 1.45 -11.56
N PRO A 142 20.17 1.61 -10.25
CA PRO A 142 19.21 2.59 -9.79
C PRO A 142 19.76 4.02 -9.87
N SER A 143 18.87 4.99 -10.10
CA SER A 143 19.20 6.41 -9.95
C SER A 143 19.22 6.82 -8.48
N ARG A 144 19.82 7.97 -8.17
CA ARG A 144 19.81 8.51 -6.81
C ARG A 144 18.39 8.73 -6.26
N SER A 145 17.47 9.27 -7.06
CA SER A 145 16.08 9.46 -6.64
C SER A 145 15.36 8.13 -6.39
N CYS A 146 15.68 7.10 -7.18
CA CYS A 146 15.18 5.74 -6.93
C CYS A 146 15.68 5.21 -5.57
N LEU A 147 16.98 5.33 -5.28
CA LEU A 147 17.56 4.91 -4.01
C LEU A 147 16.91 5.63 -2.82
N GLU A 148 16.73 6.95 -2.91
CA GLU A 148 16.11 7.74 -1.84
C GLU A 148 14.63 7.36 -1.63
N ARG A 149 13.88 7.19 -2.72
CA ARG A 149 12.46 6.79 -2.67
C ARG A 149 12.26 5.40 -2.09
N VAL A 150 13.04 4.42 -2.53
CA VAL A 150 12.95 3.05 -1.99
C VAL A 150 13.42 3.02 -0.54
N SER A 151 14.44 3.80 -0.17
CA SER A 151 14.86 3.96 1.23
C SER A 151 13.74 4.49 2.12
N ALA A 152 13.02 5.53 1.65
CA ALA A 152 11.86 6.08 2.34
C ALA A 152 10.74 5.04 2.51
N CYS A 153 10.43 4.27 1.47
CA CYS A 153 9.43 3.19 1.55
C CYS A 153 9.84 2.08 2.52
N VAL A 154 11.08 1.59 2.46
CA VAL A 154 11.57 0.52 3.36
C VAL A 154 11.51 0.98 4.83
N LEU A 155 11.89 2.24 5.10
CA LEU A 155 11.81 2.82 6.43
C LEU A 155 10.37 3.08 6.87
N ALA A 156 9.51 3.55 5.96
CA ALA A 156 8.08 3.69 6.18
C ALA A 156 7.44 2.35 6.52
N ARG A 157 7.98 1.25 6.00
CA ARG A 157 7.61 -0.09 6.47
C ARG A 157 8.17 -0.28 7.87
N ASN A 158 9.46 -0.47 8.13
CA ASN A 158 10.08 -0.69 9.47
C ASN A 158 9.08 -1.23 10.55
N ASN A 159 9.13 -0.86 11.84
CA ASN A 159 8.25 -1.28 12.95
C ASN A 159 9.03 -2.15 13.93
N ALA A 160 9.46 -1.53 15.03
CA ALA A 160 10.31 -2.14 16.03
C ALA A 160 9.82 -3.52 16.50
N GLU A 161 8.49 -3.68 16.62
CA GLU A 161 7.85 -4.88 17.18
C GLU A 161 7.38 -5.88 16.11
N GLY A 162 7.61 -5.59 14.82
CA GLY A 162 7.19 -6.47 13.72
C GLY A 162 5.69 -6.65 13.55
N ARG A 163 4.87 -5.81 14.23
CA ARG A 163 3.41 -5.85 14.08
C ARG A 163 3.03 -5.56 12.64
N ARG A 164 2.06 -6.29 12.10
CA ARG A 164 1.57 -6.06 10.74
C ARG A 164 0.37 -5.11 10.78
N VAL A 165 0.57 -3.89 10.31
CA VAL A 165 -0.45 -2.87 10.08
C VAL A 165 -0.35 -2.43 8.63
N GLU A 166 -1.48 -2.29 7.96
CA GLU A 166 -1.52 -1.65 6.63
C GLU A 166 -1.28 -0.15 6.76
N LEU A 167 -0.44 0.40 5.89
CA LEU A 167 -0.16 1.84 5.84
C LEU A 167 -0.69 2.41 4.54
N SER A 168 -1.24 3.61 4.61
CA SER A 168 -1.41 4.47 3.43
C SER A 168 -0.12 5.27 3.26
N MET A 169 0.63 5.00 2.19
CA MET A 169 1.87 5.72 1.87
C MET A 169 1.58 6.79 0.82
N ARG A 170 2.01 8.02 1.09
CA ARG A 170 1.75 9.21 0.26
C ARG A 170 3.04 9.96 -0.01
N GLY A 171 3.12 10.63 -1.15
CA GLY A 171 4.30 11.34 -1.60
C GLY A 171 4.16 11.75 -3.07
N GLU A 172 5.19 12.41 -3.60
CA GLU A 172 5.13 12.96 -4.97
C GLU A 172 6.12 12.31 -5.94
N HIS A 173 5.61 11.53 -6.90
CA HIS A 173 6.40 11.12 -8.05
C HIS A 173 5.62 10.72 -9.29
N GLN A 174 6.19 11.10 -10.43
CA GLN A 174 5.78 10.67 -11.75
C GLN A 174 7.02 10.17 -12.51
N PHE A 175 6.91 9.06 -13.23
CA PHE A 175 8.00 8.53 -14.06
C PHE A 175 8.29 9.41 -15.28
N TYR A 176 7.28 10.14 -15.74
CA TYR A 176 7.34 11.05 -16.87
C TYR A 176 6.69 12.38 -16.47
N ALA A 177 7.12 13.50 -17.05
CA ALA A 177 6.70 14.84 -16.61
C ALA A 177 5.19 15.14 -16.72
N SER A 178 4.45 14.33 -17.48
CA SER A 178 3.00 14.39 -17.65
C SER A 178 2.28 13.13 -17.16
N GLY A 179 2.98 12.25 -16.44
CA GLY A 179 2.41 11.01 -15.92
C GLY A 179 1.56 11.26 -14.67
N PRO A 180 0.69 10.31 -14.30
CA PRO A 180 0.02 10.39 -13.01
C PRO A 180 1.04 10.25 -11.87
N ASN A 181 0.66 10.73 -10.68
CA ASN A 181 1.39 10.38 -9.47
C ASN A 181 1.34 8.85 -9.28
N ILE A 182 2.45 8.25 -8.89
CA ILE A 182 2.53 6.81 -8.60
C ILE A 182 1.99 6.49 -7.21
N TYR A 183 1.97 7.46 -6.29
CA TYR A 183 1.29 7.34 -4.99
C TYR A 183 -0.21 7.57 -5.17
N THR A 184 -0.86 6.63 -5.85
CA THR A 184 -2.31 6.65 -6.03
C THR A 184 -3.02 6.20 -4.76
N LEU A 185 -4.21 6.76 -4.52
CA LEU A 185 -5.04 6.45 -3.37
C LEU A 185 -6.32 5.76 -3.81
N ASP A 186 -6.71 4.72 -3.08
CA ASP A 186 -7.91 3.97 -3.42
C ASP A 186 -9.17 4.83 -3.27
N ALA A 187 -9.97 4.91 -4.34
CA ALA A 187 -11.31 5.49 -4.28
C ALA A 187 -12.24 4.68 -3.37
N LYS A 188 -12.03 3.35 -3.30
CA LYS A 188 -12.71 2.41 -2.41
C LYS A 188 -11.67 1.49 -1.78
N THR A 189 -11.42 1.64 -0.48
CA THR A 189 -10.40 0.86 0.24
C THR A 189 -10.84 -0.58 0.41
N ARG A 190 -9.99 -1.50 -0.06
CA ARG A 190 -10.17 -2.94 0.12
C ARG A 190 -9.74 -3.37 1.52
N PRO A 191 -10.47 -4.29 2.17
CA PRO A 191 -10.08 -4.85 3.46
C PRO A 191 -8.71 -5.53 3.45
N ALA A 192 -7.97 -5.43 4.55
CA ALA A 192 -6.69 -6.10 4.70
C ALA A 192 -6.85 -7.63 4.72
N ALA A 193 -5.96 -8.34 4.02
CA ALA A 193 -6.01 -9.80 3.87
C ALA A 193 -5.35 -10.59 5.02
N HIS A 194 -5.01 -9.91 6.12
CA HIS A 194 -4.32 -10.51 7.25
C HIS A 194 -4.98 -10.05 8.55
N VAL A 195 -4.82 -10.87 9.58
CA VAL A 195 -5.19 -10.50 10.94
C VAL A 195 -4.33 -9.31 11.37
N PRO A 196 -4.95 -8.17 11.75
CA PRO A 196 -4.20 -7.01 12.25
C PRO A 196 -3.31 -7.41 13.42
N ILE A 197 -2.18 -6.72 13.59
CA ILE A 197 -1.21 -6.93 14.68
C ILE A 197 -0.36 -8.18 14.50
N THR A 198 -0.95 -9.38 14.43
CA THR A 198 -0.22 -10.64 14.30
C THR A 198 0.33 -10.84 12.90
N GLY A 199 -0.40 -10.34 11.90
CA GLY A 199 -0.02 -10.45 10.51
C GLY A 199 -0.17 -11.83 9.89
N ASN A 200 -0.93 -12.72 10.53
CA ASN A 200 -1.29 -14.01 9.93
C ASN A 200 -2.19 -13.77 8.73
N ALA A 201 -1.91 -14.44 7.61
CA ALA A 201 -2.82 -14.44 6.46
C ALA A 201 -4.17 -15.05 6.87
N LEU A 202 -5.25 -14.47 6.37
CA LEU A 202 -6.60 -15.01 6.56
C LEU A 202 -6.85 -16.12 5.55
N ALA A 203 -7.35 -17.26 6.01
CA ALA A 203 -7.62 -18.40 5.14
C ALA A 203 -8.62 -18.02 4.04
N SER A 204 -9.60 -17.20 4.39
CA SER A 204 -10.66 -16.74 3.47
C SER A 204 -10.17 -16.16 2.15
N PHE A 205 -9.01 -15.49 2.14
CA PHE A 205 -8.44 -14.89 0.93
C PHE A 205 -7.49 -15.82 0.17
N GLY A 206 -7.24 -17.03 0.69
CA GLY A 206 -6.52 -18.07 -0.03
C GLY A 206 -7.40 -18.80 -1.03
N ASP A 207 -6.78 -19.47 -1.99
CA ASP A 207 -7.48 -20.31 -2.94
C ASP A 207 -8.12 -21.53 -2.26
N CYS A 208 -9.29 -21.94 -2.75
CA CYS A 208 -9.90 -23.19 -2.30
C CYS A 208 -9.15 -24.39 -2.87
N VAL A 209 -8.76 -25.34 -2.00
CA VAL A 209 -8.08 -26.57 -2.43
C VAL A 209 -9.01 -27.50 -3.21
N LEU A 210 -10.29 -27.50 -2.84
CA LEU A 210 -11.37 -28.24 -3.50
C LEU A 210 -12.52 -27.28 -3.80
N GLY A 211 -13.45 -27.69 -4.66
CA GLY A 211 -14.69 -26.94 -4.88
C GLY A 211 -15.55 -26.92 -3.62
N GLU A 212 -15.51 -25.81 -2.89
CA GLU A 212 -16.33 -25.53 -1.71
C GLU A 212 -17.49 -24.58 -2.04
N SER A 213 -18.54 -24.58 -1.22
CA SER A 213 -19.74 -23.75 -1.43
C SER A 213 -20.33 -23.24 -0.11
N GLY A 214 -21.11 -22.17 -0.19
CA GLY A 214 -21.75 -21.53 0.96
C GLY A 214 -20.93 -20.38 1.56
N GLU A 215 -21.57 -19.67 2.48
CA GLU A 215 -21.05 -18.46 3.15
C GLU A 215 -20.10 -18.76 4.33
N GLN A 216 -20.08 -20.00 4.82
CA GLN A 216 -19.26 -20.40 5.97
C GLN A 216 -17.85 -20.84 5.60
N ARG A 217 -17.52 -20.93 4.30
CA ARG A 217 -16.19 -21.36 3.86
C ARG A 217 -15.14 -20.30 4.13
N ASP A 218 -13.89 -20.71 4.29
CA ASP A 218 -12.75 -19.82 4.52
C ASP A 218 -11.73 -19.94 3.39
N CYS A 219 -12.21 -19.86 2.14
CA CYS A 219 -11.38 -19.77 0.95
C CYS A 219 -12.14 -19.12 -0.23
N GLY A 220 -11.40 -18.59 -1.20
CA GLY A 220 -11.93 -18.06 -2.45
C GLY A 220 -12.75 -16.78 -2.30
N TRP A 221 -12.53 -16.01 -1.23
CA TRP A 221 -13.16 -14.72 -1.04
C TRP A 221 -12.38 -13.58 -1.68
N THR A 222 -13.10 -12.56 -2.09
CA THR A 222 -12.55 -11.31 -2.62
C THR A 222 -12.86 -10.16 -1.66
N PRO A 223 -11.86 -9.35 -1.27
CA PRO A 223 -12.09 -8.15 -0.47
C PRO A 223 -12.87 -7.11 -1.29
N ASP A 224 -13.97 -6.57 -0.76
CA ASP A 224 -14.79 -5.60 -1.50
C ASP A 224 -14.58 -4.16 -1.03
N GLY A 225 -14.86 -3.86 0.25
CA GLY A 225 -14.81 -2.48 0.74
C GLY A 225 -14.90 -2.33 2.25
N ILE A 226 -14.64 -1.11 2.72
CA ILE A 226 -14.74 -0.72 4.13
C ILE A 226 -15.86 0.30 4.29
N GLY A 227 -16.63 0.16 5.37
CA GLY A 227 -17.63 1.12 5.80
C GLY A 227 -17.36 1.67 7.20
N ARG A 228 -18.02 2.79 7.49
CA ARG A 228 -18.07 3.42 8.82
C ARG A 228 -19.51 3.57 9.25
N CYS A 229 -19.80 3.33 10.52
CA CYS A 229 -21.13 3.39 11.08
C CYS A 229 -21.11 4.01 12.49
N THR A 230 -22.29 4.41 12.96
CA THR A 230 -22.45 4.88 14.35
C THR A 230 -22.44 3.68 15.30
N PRO A 231 -21.54 3.62 16.29
CA PRO A 231 -21.46 2.48 17.20
C PRO A 231 -22.81 2.11 17.81
N SER A 232 -23.06 0.80 17.94
CA SER A 232 -24.29 0.23 18.50
C SER A 232 -25.59 0.46 17.70
N THR A 233 -25.55 1.05 16.50
CA THR A 233 -26.73 1.12 15.62
C THR A 233 -26.82 -0.10 14.70
N ALA A 234 -28.04 -0.44 14.28
CA ALA A 234 -28.23 -1.46 13.25
C ALA A 234 -27.72 -0.96 11.88
N VAL A 235 -27.07 -1.83 11.13
CA VAL A 235 -26.57 -1.59 9.78
C VAL A 235 -26.97 -2.75 8.89
N VAL A 236 -27.38 -2.44 7.67
CA VAL A 236 -27.69 -3.44 6.65
C VAL A 236 -26.84 -3.21 5.41
N VAL A 237 -26.19 -4.27 4.93
CA VAL A 237 -25.43 -4.28 3.67
C VAL A 237 -25.89 -5.45 2.80
N GLY A 238 -25.82 -5.30 1.48
CA GLY A 238 -26.27 -6.35 0.57
C GLY A 238 -25.60 -6.27 -0.79
N ALA A 239 -25.69 -7.38 -1.52
CA ALA A 239 -25.27 -7.51 -2.92
C ALA A 239 -26.42 -8.06 -3.78
N GLY A 240 -27.59 -7.44 -3.70
CA GLY A 240 -28.80 -7.79 -4.46
C GLY A 240 -29.93 -8.37 -3.62
N GLY A 241 -29.74 -8.58 -2.31
CA GLY A 241 -30.75 -9.14 -1.43
C GLY A 241 -31.87 -8.15 -1.04
N PRO A 242 -33.14 -8.59 -0.93
CA PRO A 242 -34.22 -7.76 -0.39
C PRO A 242 -34.16 -7.68 1.15
N LEU A 243 -34.54 -6.54 1.74
CA LEU A 243 -34.58 -6.36 3.20
C LEU A 243 -35.61 -7.25 3.92
N SER A 244 -36.59 -7.78 3.18
CA SER A 244 -37.69 -8.58 3.71
C SER A 244 -38.19 -9.54 2.64
N CYS A 245 -38.56 -10.75 3.05
CA CYS A 245 -39.15 -11.76 2.17
C CYS A 245 -40.66 -11.62 2.00
N ALA A 246 -41.29 -10.72 2.75
CA ALA A 246 -42.71 -10.45 2.66
C ALA A 246 -42.95 -9.20 1.78
N GLY A 247 -43.62 -9.40 0.65
CA GLY A 247 -44.07 -8.32 -0.22
C GLY A 247 -42.95 -7.62 -0.99
N LEU A 248 -43.24 -6.40 -1.46
CA LEU A 248 -42.25 -5.55 -2.14
C LEU A 248 -41.32 -4.94 -1.08
N SER A 249 -40.03 -5.27 -1.18
CA SER A 249 -39.01 -4.79 -0.26
C SER A 249 -37.83 -4.18 -1.05
N PRO A 250 -37.19 -3.11 -0.56
CA PRO A 250 -35.99 -2.56 -1.19
C PRO A 250 -34.91 -3.63 -1.34
N ILE A 251 -34.25 -3.60 -2.50
CA ILE A 251 -33.07 -4.40 -2.80
C ILE A 251 -31.83 -3.55 -2.46
N VAL A 252 -30.85 -4.15 -1.80
CA VAL A 252 -29.59 -3.47 -1.44
C VAL A 252 -28.46 -4.05 -2.29
N GLY A 253 -27.83 -3.24 -3.13
CA GLY A 253 -26.77 -3.67 -4.05
C GLY A 253 -27.27 -4.54 -5.20
N SER A 254 -26.34 -5.26 -5.85
CA SER A 254 -26.67 -6.19 -6.94
C SER A 254 -25.61 -7.30 -7.08
N SER A 255 -25.98 -8.42 -7.69
CA SER A 255 -25.03 -9.46 -8.11
C SER A 255 -25.35 -9.91 -9.54
N VAL A 256 -24.30 -10.26 -10.30
CA VAL A 256 -24.39 -10.68 -11.70
C VAL A 256 -23.68 -12.01 -11.87
N ASN A 257 -24.19 -12.85 -12.79
CA ASN A 257 -23.61 -14.15 -13.18
C ASN A 257 -23.59 -15.23 -12.09
N GLY A 258 -24.53 -15.21 -11.16
CA GLY A 258 -24.78 -16.34 -10.27
C GLY A 258 -25.09 -15.94 -8.84
N PRO A 259 -25.33 -16.94 -7.97
CA PRO A 259 -25.51 -16.71 -6.55
C PRO A 259 -24.20 -16.23 -5.90
N THR A 260 -24.31 -15.29 -4.98
CA THR A 260 -23.17 -14.63 -4.32
C THR A 260 -23.32 -14.75 -2.81
N VAL A 261 -22.18 -14.81 -2.13
CA VAL A 261 -22.10 -14.77 -0.68
C VAL A 261 -21.43 -13.49 -0.23
N LEU A 262 -21.87 -12.98 0.92
CA LEU A 262 -21.36 -11.77 1.54
C LEU A 262 -21.03 -12.06 2.99
N ARG A 263 -19.87 -11.61 3.46
CA ARG A 263 -19.47 -11.63 4.86
C ARG A 263 -19.08 -10.23 5.30
N VAL A 264 -19.51 -9.86 6.49
CA VAL A 264 -19.21 -8.58 7.15
C VAL A 264 -18.32 -8.85 8.35
N CYS A 265 -17.21 -8.13 8.44
CA CYS A 265 -16.26 -8.26 9.54
C CYS A 265 -16.10 -6.94 10.30
N GLU A 266 -15.72 -7.02 11.57
CA GLU A 266 -15.35 -5.89 12.40
C GLU A 266 -14.01 -5.28 11.95
N GLY A 267 -13.97 -3.95 11.87
CA GLY A 267 -12.77 -3.18 11.57
C GLY A 267 -12.48 -3.05 10.07
N ILE A 268 -11.20 -2.96 9.71
CA ILE A 268 -10.73 -2.67 8.34
C ILE A 268 -10.08 -3.88 7.65
N ALA A 269 -10.08 -5.05 8.31
CA ALA A 269 -9.53 -6.29 7.79
C ALA A 269 -10.66 -7.29 7.53
N GLY A 270 -10.43 -8.27 6.66
CA GLY A 270 -11.33 -9.42 6.57
C GLY A 270 -11.29 -10.29 7.83
N CYS A 271 -12.09 -11.36 7.81
CA CYS A 271 -12.19 -12.34 8.88
C CYS A 271 -12.61 -13.71 8.34
N ASP A 272 -12.18 -14.75 9.05
CA ASP A 272 -12.64 -16.12 8.81
C ASP A 272 -13.99 -16.36 9.51
N HIS A 273 -14.71 -17.41 9.12
CA HIS A 273 -16.07 -17.71 9.56
C HIS A 273 -16.18 -17.76 11.09
N LEU A 274 -15.26 -18.46 11.73
CA LEU A 274 -15.22 -18.65 13.19
C LEU A 274 -14.50 -17.53 13.95
N ASP A 275 -14.07 -16.47 13.25
CA ASP A 275 -13.45 -15.33 13.88
C ASP A 275 -14.50 -14.53 14.68
N ALA A 276 -14.15 -14.09 15.89
CA ALA A 276 -15.02 -13.25 16.70
C ALA A 276 -15.36 -11.91 16.04
N ARG A 277 -14.58 -11.49 15.05
CA ARG A 277 -14.83 -10.31 14.22
C ARG A 277 -15.89 -10.54 13.15
N ASN A 278 -16.34 -11.77 12.89
CA ASN A 278 -17.42 -12.01 11.96
C ASN A 278 -18.74 -11.45 12.52
N LEU A 279 -19.24 -10.38 11.89
CA LEU A 279 -20.46 -9.69 12.27
C LEU A 279 -21.71 -10.33 11.63
N GLY A 280 -21.53 -11.13 10.59
CA GLY A 280 -22.59 -11.84 9.89
C GLY A 280 -22.23 -12.15 8.45
N GLU A 281 -22.90 -13.15 7.91
CA GLU A 281 -22.70 -13.64 6.55
C GLU A 281 -23.99 -14.22 5.98
N ALA A 282 -24.12 -14.21 4.65
CA ALA A 282 -25.30 -14.70 3.96
C ALA A 282 -24.97 -15.17 2.53
N THR A 283 -25.69 -16.20 2.06
CA THR A 283 -25.76 -16.61 0.64
C THR A 283 -27.06 -16.15 -0.04
N GLY A 284 -28.12 -15.92 0.72
CA GLY A 284 -29.44 -15.58 0.19
C GLY A 284 -30.34 -15.06 1.30
N SER A 285 -31.31 -14.24 0.91
CA SER A 285 -32.18 -13.56 1.89
C SER A 285 -33.53 -14.26 2.05
N CYS A 286 -34.04 -14.92 1.00
CA CYS A 286 -35.40 -15.44 0.95
C CYS A 286 -35.52 -16.81 0.27
N VAL A 287 -36.39 -17.66 0.82
CA VAL A 287 -36.68 -18.99 0.28
C VAL A 287 -37.35 -18.84 -1.09
N GLY A 288 -36.76 -19.47 -2.12
CA GLY A 288 -37.28 -19.45 -3.50
C GLY A 288 -36.91 -18.21 -4.33
N ALA A 289 -36.18 -17.25 -3.76
CA ALA A 289 -35.58 -16.15 -4.50
C ALA A 289 -34.18 -16.55 -5.02
N PRO A 290 -33.61 -15.82 -6.01
CA PRO A 290 -32.19 -15.94 -6.34
C PRO A 290 -31.34 -15.82 -5.06
N ALA A 291 -30.25 -16.58 -4.95
CA ALA A 291 -29.34 -16.52 -3.81
C ALA A 291 -28.49 -15.23 -3.88
N VAL A 292 -29.14 -14.13 -3.49
CA VAL A 292 -28.58 -12.79 -3.37
C VAL A 292 -28.54 -12.37 -1.89
N PRO A 293 -27.38 -11.97 -1.37
CA PRO A 293 -27.18 -11.85 0.07
C PRO A 293 -27.53 -10.45 0.60
N VAL A 294 -28.06 -10.42 1.82
CA VAL A 294 -28.20 -9.24 2.67
C VAL A 294 -27.79 -9.63 4.09
N VAL A 295 -27.02 -8.78 4.77
CA VAL A 295 -26.55 -9.01 6.15
C VAL A 295 -26.95 -7.81 6.99
N SER A 296 -27.65 -8.09 8.10
CA SER A 296 -27.97 -7.10 9.14
C SER A 296 -27.12 -7.38 10.37
N PHE A 297 -26.46 -6.35 10.89
CA PHE A 297 -25.57 -6.46 12.04
C PHE A 297 -25.62 -5.21 12.92
N THR A 298 -25.03 -5.29 14.12
CA THR A 298 -24.87 -4.13 15.00
C THR A 298 -23.49 -3.52 14.77
N CYS A 299 -23.44 -2.22 14.52
CA CYS A 299 -22.19 -1.50 14.31
C CYS A 299 -21.23 -1.68 15.52
N PRO A 300 -19.98 -2.11 15.28
CA PRO A 300 -19.02 -2.37 16.35
C PRO A 300 -18.59 -1.07 17.06
N ALA A 301 -18.00 -1.22 18.24
CA ALA A 301 -17.55 -0.09 19.05
C ALA A 301 -16.52 0.81 18.34
N GLY A 302 -15.67 0.20 17.50
CA GLY A 302 -14.71 0.94 16.67
C GLY A 302 -15.36 1.77 15.56
N GLY A 303 -16.63 1.54 15.24
CA GLY A 303 -17.36 2.27 14.21
C GLY A 303 -16.97 1.94 12.77
N TYR A 304 -16.15 0.91 12.54
CA TYR A 304 -15.72 0.45 11.22
C TYR A 304 -16.09 -1.01 11.01
N TYR A 305 -16.46 -1.33 9.78
CA TYR A 305 -16.68 -2.71 9.32
C TYR A 305 -16.11 -2.87 7.91
N SER A 306 -15.83 -4.10 7.54
CA SER A 306 -15.35 -4.48 6.22
C SER A 306 -16.30 -5.50 5.61
N VAL A 307 -16.34 -5.53 4.28
CA VAL A 307 -17.15 -6.50 3.54
C VAL A 307 -16.26 -7.24 2.54
N MET A 308 -16.50 -8.54 2.47
CA MET A 308 -15.92 -9.43 1.48
C MET A 308 -17.02 -10.22 0.79
N THR A 309 -16.79 -10.56 -0.46
CA THR A 309 -17.75 -11.27 -1.31
C THR A 309 -17.10 -12.46 -1.97
N ALA A 310 -17.91 -13.44 -2.34
CA ALA A 310 -17.47 -14.58 -3.11
C ALA A 310 -18.65 -15.13 -3.92
N PRO A 311 -18.45 -15.99 -4.94
CA PRO A 311 -19.56 -16.71 -5.53
C PRO A 311 -20.07 -17.74 -4.53
N ALA A 312 -21.33 -18.18 -4.59
CA ALA A 312 -21.81 -19.22 -3.67
C ALA A 312 -21.11 -20.57 -3.85
N SER A 313 -20.55 -20.83 -5.03
CA SER A 313 -19.64 -21.95 -5.25
C SER A 313 -18.29 -21.42 -5.72
N SER A 314 -17.22 -21.82 -5.06
CA SER A 314 -15.83 -21.42 -5.36
C SER A 314 -15.33 -21.78 -6.77
N THR A 315 -16.04 -22.66 -7.48
CA THR A 315 -15.74 -23.02 -8.87
C THR A 315 -16.38 -22.07 -9.89
N THR A 316 -17.22 -21.14 -9.44
CA THR A 316 -17.88 -20.17 -10.32
C THR A 316 -16.89 -19.06 -10.69
N VAL A 317 -16.74 -18.82 -11.99
CA VAL A 317 -15.91 -17.75 -12.55
C VAL A 317 -16.78 -16.61 -13.08
N GLU A 318 -16.18 -15.46 -13.37
CA GLU A 318 -16.85 -14.31 -14.02
C GLU A 318 -18.10 -13.78 -13.29
N TRP A 319 -18.11 -13.89 -11.96
CA TRP A 319 -19.14 -13.31 -11.11
C TRP A 319 -18.76 -11.87 -10.69
N LEU A 320 -19.77 -11.06 -10.41
CA LEU A 320 -19.57 -9.70 -9.90
C LEU A 320 -20.61 -9.38 -8.84
N ALA A 321 -20.15 -8.82 -7.72
CA ALA A 321 -20.99 -8.31 -6.66
C ALA A 321 -20.79 -6.79 -6.53
N ASN A 322 -21.87 -6.03 -6.60
CA ASN A 322 -21.88 -4.61 -6.25
C ASN A 322 -22.53 -4.48 -4.87
N VAL A 323 -21.69 -4.32 -3.85
CA VAL A 323 -22.15 -4.16 -2.46
C VAL A 323 -22.59 -2.72 -2.20
N GLU A 324 -23.72 -2.58 -1.53
CA GLU A 324 -24.20 -1.30 -1.01
C GLU A 324 -24.60 -1.43 0.47
N ALA A 325 -24.61 -0.30 1.17
CA ALA A 325 -25.29 -0.18 2.46
C ALA A 325 -26.69 0.38 2.26
N TYR A 326 -27.65 -0.10 3.05
CA TYR A 326 -29.01 0.42 3.01
C TYR A 326 -29.03 1.91 3.40
N PRO A 327 -29.65 2.82 2.62
CA PRO A 327 -29.56 4.26 2.85
C PRO A 327 -30.03 4.76 4.22
N ASP A 328 -30.99 4.08 4.87
CA ASP A 328 -31.44 4.47 6.21
C ASP A 328 -30.57 3.90 7.34
N SER A 329 -29.57 3.07 7.01
CA SER A 329 -28.55 2.68 7.99
C SER A 329 -27.72 3.91 8.35
N ALA A 330 -27.38 4.08 9.63
CA ALA A 330 -26.45 5.11 10.07
C ALA A 330 -24.99 4.75 9.72
N SER A 331 -24.74 4.51 8.43
CA SER A 331 -23.49 4.02 7.88
C SER A 331 -23.16 4.63 6.52
N THR A 332 -21.88 4.75 6.23
CA THR A 332 -21.36 5.05 4.89
C THR A 332 -20.47 3.89 4.46
N TYR A 333 -20.71 3.37 3.26
CA TYR A 333 -19.96 2.25 2.70
C TYR A 333 -19.10 2.70 1.52
N GLY A 334 -18.03 1.95 1.24
CA GLY A 334 -17.13 2.23 0.13
C GLY A 334 -16.23 3.43 0.41
N LEU A 335 -15.68 3.50 1.62
CA LEU A 335 -14.79 4.60 2.01
C LEU A 335 -13.50 4.58 1.18
N SER A 336 -13.03 5.78 0.83
CA SER A 336 -11.72 6.00 0.21
C SER A 336 -10.58 5.80 1.19
N GLU A 337 -9.37 5.62 0.67
CA GLU A 337 -8.17 5.41 1.49
C GLU A 337 -7.92 6.55 2.46
N GLN A 338 -8.19 7.79 2.05
CA GLN A 338 -8.06 8.96 2.94
C GLN A 338 -9.04 8.93 4.12
N GLN A 339 -10.23 8.37 3.91
CA GLN A 339 -11.26 8.26 4.95
C GLN A 339 -10.97 7.11 5.92
N VAL A 340 -10.34 6.02 5.43
CA VAL A 340 -9.94 4.87 6.26
C VAL A 340 -8.64 5.16 7.02
N TYR A 341 -7.64 5.74 6.35
CA TYR A 341 -6.32 6.07 6.89
C TYR A 341 -6.19 7.59 7.04
N SER A 342 -6.75 8.10 8.12
CA SER A 342 -6.84 9.54 8.38
C SER A 342 -5.79 10.06 9.37
N VAL A 343 -5.07 9.16 10.04
CA VAL A 343 -4.11 9.54 11.08
C VAL A 343 -2.73 9.70 10.48
N ARG A 344 -2.34 10.95 10.18
CA ARG A 344 -0.97 11.24 9.71
C ARG A 344 0.06 10.90 10.78
N GLU A 345 1.04 10.09 10.40
CA GLU A 345 2.10 9.62 11.28
C GLU A 345 3.32 10.56 11.26
N GLY A 346 3.79 10.90 10.07
CA GLY A 346 5.04 11.61 9.87
C GLY A 346 5.61 11.25 8.50
N ALA A 347 6.86 11.62 8.25
CA ALA A 347 7.53 11.32 7.01
C ALA A 347 8.90 10.69 7.22
N PHE A 348 9.28 9.85 6.26
CA PHE A 348 10.53 9.10 6.21
C PHE A 348 11.27 9.50 4.95
N TYR A 349 12.58 9.73 5.06
CA TYR A 349 13.42 10.22 3.96
C TYR A 349 14.90 9.91 4.21
N GLY A 350 15.71 9.93 3.17
CA GLY A 350 17.15 9.65 3.26
C GLY A 350 17.63 8.61 2.24
N ASN A 351 18.79 8.03 2.49
CA ASN A 351 19.35 6.96 1.67
C ASN A 351 20.06 5.87 2.51
N ILE A 352 19.59 4.62 2.44
CA ILE A 352 20.23 3.47 3.12
C ILE A 352 21.44 2.93 2.34
N PHE A 353 21.60 3.28 1.07
CA PHE A 353 22.60 2.72 0.14
C PHE A 353 23.90 3.55 0.11
N LEU A 354 24.32 4.02 1.28
CA LEU A 354 25.53 4.82 1.48
C LEU A 354 26.52 4.03 2.34
N PRO A 355 27.43 3.25 1.74
CA PRO A 355 28.25 2.26 2.46
C PRO A 355 29.21 2.91 3.48
N ASN A 356 29.63 4.16 3.24
CA ASN A 356 30.49 4.91 4.15
C ASN A 356 29.73 5.60 5.29
N GLU A 357 28.38 5.52 5.28
CA GLU A 357 27.49 6.17 6.26
C GLU A 357 26.80 5.14 7.17
N LEU A 358 27.39 3.95 7.29
CA LEU A 358 26.93 2.90 8.20
C LEU A 358 27.52 3.09 9.61
N GLY A 359 26.67 2.88 10.62
CA GLY A 359 27.03 2.91 12.03
C GLY A 359 27.57 1.58 12.58
N ALA A 360 27.37 0.49 11.84
CA ALA A 360 27.83 -0.85 12.16
C ALA A 360 28.11 -1.63 10.88
N GLU A 361 28.71 -2.82 11.04
CA GLU A 361 28.92 -3.78 9.96
C GLU A 361 28.44 -5.16 10.42
N VAL A 362 27.65 -5.82 9.57
CA VAL A 362 27.15 -7.17 9.76
C VAL A 362 27.66 -8.04 8.61
N ASP A 363 28.16 -9.22 8.95
CA ASP A 363 28.79 -10.12 7.99
C ASP A 363 28.28 -11.55 8.15
N VAL A 364 28.45 -12.35 7.09
CA VAL A 364 28.31 -13.80 7.14
C VAL A 364 29.66 -14.43 6.87
N VAL A 365 30.25 -14.99 7.92
CA VAL A 365 31.53 -15.68 7.84
C VAL A 365 31.32 -17.19 7.67
N GLU A 366 32.17 -17.80 6.87
CA GLU A 366 32.25 -19.25 6.72
C GLU A 366 33.18 -19.81 7.80
N MET A 367 32.69 -20.78 8.58
CA MET A 367 33.44 -21.48 9.61
C MET A 367 33.53 -22.98 9.29
N GLY A 368 34.66 -23.60 9.58
CA GLY A 368 34.90 -25.03 9.33
C GLY A 368 35.71 -25.29 8.07
N ASP A 369 35.97 -26.58 7.81
CA ASP A 369 36.80 -27.05 6.69
C ASP A 369 36.07 -28.18 5.94
N GLY A 370 36.33 -28.28 4.63
CA GLY A 370 35.74 -29.28 3.73
C GLY A 370 34.20 -29.26 3.73
N ASP A 371 33.59 -30.43 3.96
CA ASP A 371 32.13 -30.61 3.93
C ASP A 371 31.41 -30.13 5.21
N LYS A 372 32.15 -29.61 6.22
CA LYS A 372 31.60 -29.12 7.50
C LYS A 372 31.50 -27.60 7.56
N LYS A 373 31.30 -26.95 6.42
CA LYS A 373 31.13 -25.50 6.36
C LYS A 373 29.84 -25.10 7.06
N ARG A 374 29.96 -24.17 8.01
CA ARG A 374 28.85 -23.49 8.68
C ARG A 374 28.94 -22.00 8.40
N TYR A 375 27.83 -21.42 8.01
CA TYR A 375 27.73 -19.97 7.86
C TYR A 375 27.22 -19.36 9.15
N VAL A 376 27.92 -18.33 9.64
CA VAL A 376 27.63 -17.67 10.91
C VAL A 376 27.51 -16.17 10.67
N VAL A 377 26.41 -15.59 11.15
CA VAL A 377 26.21 -14.13 11.15
C VAL A 377 27.02 -13.53 12.29
N VAL A 378 27.82 -12.50 11.99
CA VAL A 378 28.64 -11.77 12.97
C VAL A 378 28.32 -10.28 12.91
N GLY A 379 28.45 -9.58 14.04
CA GLY A 379 28.17 -8.14 14.16
C GLY A 379 26.69 -7.79 14.35
N ALA A 380 25.78 -8.76 14.28
CA ALA A 380 24.34 -8.53 14.46
C ALA A 380 23.90 -8.29 15.92
N ASP A 381 24.80 -8.45 16.89
CA ASP A 381 24.58 -8.25 18.33
C ASP A 381 25.08 -6.90 18.85
N VAL A 382 25.61 -6.04 17.97
CA VAL A 382 26.12 -4.72 18.32
C VAL A 382 25.00 -3.78 18.81
N ILE A 383 25.35 -2.91 19.76
CA ILE A 383 24.50 -1.81 20.21
C ILE A 383 25.16 -0.49 19.80
N VAL A 384 24.54 0.19 18.85
CA VAL A 384 24.94 1.52 18.38
C VAL A 384 23.96 2.54 18.92
N ARG A 385 24.47 3.57 19.60
CA ARG A 385 23.65 4.70 20.03
C ARG A 385 23.26 5.54 18.81
N GLY A 386 21.96 5.74 18.61
CA GLY A 386 21.42 6.44 17.44
C GLY A 386 21.20 5.53 16.23
N SER A 387 21.31 6.10 15.03
CA SER A 387 20.96 5.44 13.78
C SER A 387 22.12 4.66 13.15
N ILE A 388 21.85 3.43 12.71
CA ILE A 388 22.77 2.63 11.88
C ILE A 388 22.93 3.27 10.50
N TYR A 389 21.85 3.69 9.86
CA TYR A 389 21.93 4.46 8.62
C TYR A 389 22.01 5.95 8.95
N ARG A 390 23.20 6.53 8.88
CA ARG A 390 23.44 7.93 9.33
C ARG A 390 22.78 8.98 8.45
N LYS A 391 22.42 8.62 7.22
CA LYS A 391 21.72 9.45 6.25
C LYS A 391 20.27 8.99 6.02
N MET A 392 19.67 8.37 7.04
CA MET A 392 18.22 8.15 7.11
C MET A 392 17.61 8.99 8.23
N PHE A 393 16.44 9.55 7.93
CA PHE A 393 15.75 10.51 8.77
C PHE A 393 14.27 10.20 8.84
N SER A 394 13.68 10.63 9.96
CA SER A 394 12.24 10.62 10.16
C SER A 394 11.83 11.90 10.88
N CYS A 395 10.72 12.47 10.47
CA CYS A 395 10.05 13.52 11.20
C CYS A 395 8.66 13.02 11.62
N TYR A 396 8.04 13.66 12.61
CA TYR A 396 6.73 13.27 13.12
C TYR A 396 5.66 14.33 12.85
N ASP A 397 4.41 13.90 12.74
CA ASP A 397 3.29 14.81 12.66
C ASP A 397 3.17 15.68 13.95
N PRO A 398 3.05 17.01 13.85
CA PRO A 398 3.03 17.86 15.05
C PRO A 398 1.79 17.66 15.93
N ALA A 399 0.74 16.97 15.45
CA ALA A 399 -0.43 16.71 16.28
C ALA A 399 -0.24 15.55 17.27
N TRP A 400 0.89 14.82 17.23
CA TRP A 400 1.22 13.87 18.29
C TRP A 400 1.46 14.56 19.64
N SER A 401 0.88 14.03 20.71
CA SER A 401 1.12 14.51 22.09
C SER A 401 2.57 14.34 22.53
N SER A 402 3.25 13.30 22.02
CA SER A 402 4.66 13.03 22.27
C SER A 402 5.34 12.51 20.99
N GLY A 403 5.38 13.36 19.96
CA GLY A 403 5.83 12.98 18.62
C GLY A 403 7.24 12.41 18.55
N ALA A 404 8.18 12.96 19.32
CA ALA A 404 9.55 12.42 19.38
C ALA A 404 9.60 11.01 19.97
N ALA A 405 8.83 10.75 21.04
CA ALA A 405 8.76 9.43 21.65
C ALA A 405 8.06 8.43 20.72
N TYR A 406 6.98 8.86 20.05
CA TYR A 406 6.30 8.06 19.03
C TYR A 406 7.30 7.65 17.93
N ALA A 407 7.98 8.62 17.31
CA ALA A 407 8.92 8.38 16.22
C ALA A 407 10.11 7.52 16.66
N ALA A 408 10.65 7.72 17.87
CA ALA A 408 11.72 6.88 18.40
C ALA A 408 11.30 5.41 18.54
N ASN A 409 10.09 5.15 19.07
CA ASN A 409 9.51 3.79 19.09
C ASN A 409 9.30 3.22 17.69
N ARG A 410 9.05 4.09 16.71
CA ARG A 410 8.84 3.68 15.33
C ARG A 410 10.12 3.25 14.62
N VAL A 411 11.25 3.91 14.92
CA VAL A 411 12.50 3.75 14.16
C VAL A 411 13.63 3.05 14.91
N CYS A 412 13.52 2.81 16.22
CA CYS A 412 14.58 2.20 17.02
C CYS A 412 14.26 0.79 17.46
N ALA A 413 15.24 -0.13 17.35
CA ALA A 413 15.12 -1.48 17.91
C ALA A 413 15.18 -1.45 19.45
N LEU A 414 15.89 -0.47 20.02
CA LEU A 414 15.96 -0.24 21.47
C LEU A 414 15.50 1.20 21.79
N PRO A 415 14.18 1.47 21.75
CA PRO A 415 13.67 2.84 21.82
C PRO A 415 13.92 3.52 23.18
N SER A 416 13.95 2.77 24.28
CA SER A 416 14.24 3.30 25.62
C SER A 416 15.65 3.90 25.75
N SER A 417 16.62 3.38 24.99
CA SER A 417 18.00 3.87 24.95
C SER A 417 18.30 4.70 23.70
N GLY A 418 17.36 4.79 22.75
CA GLY A 418 17.57 5.43 21.44
C GLY A 418 18.70 4.76 20.65
N SER A 419 18.81 3.43 20.73
CA SER A 419 19.88 2.66 20.09
C SER A 419 19.36 1.75 18.99
N ASN A 420 20.25 1.38 18.07
CA ASN A 420 19.97 0.57 16.88
C ASN A 420 18.77 1.11 16.10
N CYS A 421 18.82 2.41 15.80
CA CYS A 421 17.76 3.07 15.04
C CYS A 421 18.00 2.93 13.53
N ALA A 422 16.92 2.77 12.77
CA ALA A 422 16.95 2.81 11.32
C ALA A 422 17.09 4.23 10.78
N ALA A 423 16.69 5.23 11.57
CA ALA A 423 16.75 6.62 11.19
C ALA A 423 16.91 7.53 12.41
N ARG A 424 17.38 8.75 12.14
CA ARG A 424 17.41 9.84 13.11
C ARG A 424 16.07 10.56 13.12
N VAL A 425 15.50 10.77 14.31
CA VAL A 425 14.30 11.60 14.47
C VAL A 425 14.73 13.08 14.46
N THR A 426 14.32 13.83 13.44
CA THR A 426 14.77 15.21 13.21
C THR A 426 13.89 16.26 13.88
N GLY A 427 12.62 15.93 14.17
CA GLY A 427 11.66 16.85 14.78
C GLY A 427 10.28 16.76 14.16
N PRO A 428 9.42 17.79 14.30
CA PRO A 428 8.14 17.80 13.63
C PRO A 428 8.33 17.99 12.12
N CYS A 429 7.54 17.29 11.31
CA CYS A 429 7.61 17.43 9.86
C CYS A 429 7.20 18.82 9.40
N PHE A 430 6.22 19.42 10.07
CA PHE A 430 5.76 20.78 9.79
C PHE A 430 5.74 21.62 11.06
N THR A 431 5.62 22.93 10.89
CA THR A 431 5.71 23.88 12.01
C THR A 431 4.75 23.48 13.15
N SER A 432 5.32 23.21 14.33
CA SER A 432 4.55 23.05 15.56
C SER A 432 4.38 24.42 16.21
N LEU A 433 3.17 24.72 16.70
CA LEU A 433 2.86 25.99 17.37
C LEU A 433 2.95 25.88 18.90
N SER A 434 3.11 24.67 19.45
CA SER A 434 3.08 24.42 20.89
C SER A 434 3.86 23.15 21.23
N PRO A 435 5.16 23.26 21.60
CA PRO A 435 5.98 24.47 21.56
C PRO A 435 6.29 24.92 20.11
N PRO A 436 6.58 26.23 19.88
CA PRO A 436 7.01 26.72 18.58
C PRO A 436 8.30 26.05 18.12
N VAL A 437 8.21 25.18 17.12
CA VAL A 437 9.37 24.47 16.53
C VAL A 437 9.20 24.46 15.02
N ALA A 438 10.25 24.86 14.30
CA ALA A 438 10.26 24.84 12.84
C ALA A 438 10.07 23.41 12.31
N GLY A 439 9.25 23.27 11.28
CA GLY A 439 9.09 22.01 10.55
C GLY A 439 10.36 21.63 9.80
N LYS A 440 10.48 20.34 9.49
CA LYS A 440 11.58 19.81 8.67
C LYS A 440 11.27 19.77 7.18
N CYS A 441 10.00 19.81 6.80
CA CYS A 441 9.55 19.75 5.41
C CYS A 441 8.99 21.11 4.98
N GLU A 442 9.37 21.54 3.77
CA GLU A 442 9.00 22.84 3.22
C GLU A 442 7.54 22.85 2.73
N ILE A 443 7.05 21.70 2.27
CA ILE A 443 5.76 21.56 1.60
C ILE A 443 4.87 20.63 2.42
N LEU A 444 3.65 21.11 2.65
CA LEU A 444 2.54 20.32 3.15
C LEU A 444 1.50 20.23 2.04
N ASP A 445 1.17 19.02 1.62
CA ASP A 445 0.27 18.71 0.50
C ASP A 445 0.89 19.13 -0.84
N GLY A 446 1.59 18.19 -1.47
CA GLY A 446 2.22 18.36 -2.77
C GLY A 446 1.20 18.56 -3.91
N PRO A 447 1.70 18.90 -5.11
CA PRO A 447 0.84 19.27 -6.22
C PRO A 447 0.32 18.11 -7.09
N LEU A 448 0.92 16.91 -7.07
CA LEU A 448 0.47 15.85 -8.01
C LEU A 448 -0.76 15.11 -7.47
N THR A 449 -0.90 14.97 -6.14
CA THR A 449 -2.15 14.49 -5.52
C THR A 449 -2.68 15.49 -4.50
N PRO A 450 -3.45 16.49 -4.93
CA PRO A 450 -3.97 17.51 -4.01
C PRO A 450 -4.83 16.91 -2.89
N ARG A 451 -4.66 17.44 -1.68
CA ARG A 451 -5.38 17.10 -0.44
C ARG A 451 -5.06 15.73 0.13
N ASP A 452 -3.98 15.10 -0.29
CA ASP A 452 -3.51 13.87 0.32
C ASP A 452 -2.64 14.13 1.57
N GLY A 453 -2.19 15.37 1.75
CA GLY A 453 -1.52 15.88 2.93
C GLY A 453 -0.17 15.21 3.20
N ASP A 454 0.54 14.79 2.17
CA ASP A 454 1.92 14.39 2.28
C ASP A 454 2.83 15.57 2.73
N TYR A 455 4.01 15.20 3.22
CA TYR A 455 5.10 16.11 3.54
C TYR A 455 6.19 15.95 2.50
N GLU A 456 6.59 17.04 1.88
CA GLU A 456 7.54 17.06 0.77
C GLU A 456 8.68 18.03 1.03
N ALA A 457 9.79 17.82 0.31
CA ALA A 457 10.99 18.66 0.42
C ALA A 457 11.50 18.77 1.88
N CYS A 458 11.87 17.62 2.47
CA CYS A 458 12.31 17.54 3.86
C CYS A 458 13.81 17.76 4.01
N HIS A 459 14.22 18.46 5.06
CA HIS A 459 15.61 18.73 5.39
C HIS A 459 16.12 17.79 6.49
N ASP A 460 17.37 17.38 6.36
CA ASP A 460 18.09 16.80 7.50
C ASP A 460 18.61 17.90 8.44
N ASP A 461 19.33 17.48 9.48
CA ASP A 461 19.87 18.41 10.49
C ASP A 461 21.12 19.16 10.03
N ASP A 462 21.71 18.77 8.90
CA ASP A 462 22.75 19.53 8.19
C ASP A 462 22.11 20.46 7.13
N ASN A 463 20.78 20.58 7.13
CA ASN A 463 19.96 21.35 6.19
C ASN A 463 20.04 20.86 4.73
N VAL A 464 20.45 19.62 4.49
CA VAL A 464 20.40 19.01 3.15
C VAL A 464 18.96 18.67 2.80
N LEU A 465 18.54 19.10 1.61
CA LEU A 465 17.21 18.85 1.07
C LEU A 465 17.10 17.42 0.51
N TRP A 466 16.06 16.71 0.95
CA TRP A 466 15.63 15.41 0.48
C TRP A 466 14.26 15.54 -0.19
N LYS A 467 14.20 15.22 -1.48
CA LYS A 467 12.98 15.36 -2.29
C LYS A 467 12.15 14.10 -2.37
N GLN A 468 12.69 12.97 -1.90
CA GLN A 468 12.01 11.67 -1.95
C GLN A 468 11.61 11.29 -0.52
N SER A 469 10.51 11.89 -0.08
CA SER A 469 9.86 11.58 1.19
C SER A 469 8.72 10.61 0.97
N VAL A 470 8.41 9.82 2.00
CA VAL A 470 7.17 9.08 2.10
C VAL A 470 6.49 9.46 3.40
N THR A 471 5.28 9.98 3.30
CA THR A 471 4.40 10.25 4.43
C THR A 471 3.51 9.06 4.67
N THR A 472 3.42 8.61 5.91
CA THR A 472 2.56 7.48 6.28
C THR A 472 1.31 7.94 7.02
N TYR A 473 0.21 7.27 6.73
CA TYR A 473 -1.07 7.42 7.41
C TYR A 473 -1.54 6.09 7.99
N LEU A 474 -1.99 6.16 9.23
CA LEU A 474 -2.54 5.04 9.99
C LEU A 474 -4.06 5.09 9.99
N HIS A 475 -4.67 3.92 10.22
CA HIS A 475 -6.09 3.84 10.49
C HIS A 475 -6.40 4.40 11.88
N ALA A 476 -5.67 3.94 12.91
CA ALA A 476 -5.77 4.45 14.26
C ALA A 476 -4.40 4.81 14.87
N PRO A 477 -4.35 5.77 15.82
CA PRO A 477 -3.09 6.35 16.31
C PRO A 477 -2.11 5.35 16.94
N CYS A 478 -2.62 4.27 17.52
CA CYS A 478 -1.84 3.31 18.29
C CYS A 478 -1.59 1.98 17.54
N ASP A 479 -1.89 1.93 16.24
CA ASP A 479 -1.81 0.67 15.49
C ASP A 479 -0.40 0.09 15.48
N THR A 480 0.61 0.96 15.38
CA THR A 480 2.04 0.59 15.36
C THR A 480 2.66 0.45 16.75
N VAL A 481 1.98 0.87 17.82
CA VAL A 481 2.54 0.96 19.18
C VAL A 481 2.04 -0.15 20.10
N ALA A 482 2.98 -0.97 20.62
CA ALA A 482 2.70 -2.08 21.54
C ALA A 482 1.84 -1.65 22.73
N LYS A 483 1.01 -2.57 23.26
CA LYS A 483 -0.02 -2.27 24.26
C LYS A 483 0.57 -1.60 25.51
N GLU A 484 1.76 -2.03 25.90
CA GLU A 484 2.54 -1.57 27.04
C GLU A 484 2.98 -0.10 26.88
N MET A 485 3.16 0.35 25.63
CA MET A 485 3.63 1.70 25.28
C MET A 485 2.49 2.66 24.91
N ARG A 486 1.25 2.18 24.74
CA ARG A 486 0.12 2.97 24.22
C ARG A 486 -0.23 4.17 25.10
N THR A 487 -0.16 4.04 26.41
CA THR A 487 -0.49 5.12 27.35
C THR A 487 0.52 6.26 27.33
N GLN A 488 1.67 6.09 26.69
CA GLN A 488 2.78 7.04 26.76
C GLN A 488 3.12 7.71 25.41
N SER A 489 2.80 7.10 24.27
CA SER A 489 3.39 7.54 22.98
C SER A 489 2.43 7.79 21.81
N CYS A 490 1.24 7.20 21.76
CA CYS A 490 0.34 7.34 20.60
C CYS A 490 -0.87 8.29 20.81
N GLY A 491 -0.85 9.10 21.87
CA GLY A 491 -1.87 10.12 22.08
C GLY A 491 -1.77 11.22 21.02
N ARG A 492 -2.91 11.75 20.57
CA ARG A 492 -2.97 12.91 19.68
C ARG A 492 -3.54 14.11 20.42
N THR A 493 -2.99 15.29 20.17
CA THR A 493 -3.53 16.55 20.68
C THR A 493 -4.80 16.89 19.90
N SER A 494 -5.83 17.35 20.61
CA SER A 494 -7.02 17.94 19.99
C SER A 494 -6.71 19.36 19.50
N GLY A 495 -5.72 19.48 18.62
CA GLY A 495 -5.28 20.76 18.05
C GLY A 495 -5.60 20.81 16.56
N THR A 496 -6.43 21.76 16.15
CA THR A 496 -6.67 22.07 14.74
C THR A 496 -5.35 22.44 14.06
N VAL A 497 -4.79 21.55 13.25
CA VAL A 497 -3.87 21.97 12.19
C VAL A 497 -4.71 22.84 11.26
N LYS A 498 -4.52 24.15 11.33
CA LYS A 498 -5.27 25.09 10.49
C LYS A 498 -4.90 24.77 9.03
N PRO A 499 -5.85 24.36 8.17
CA PRO A 499 -5.59 24.31 6.73
C PRO A 499 -5.15 25.70 6.29
N LEU A 500 -4.18 25.79 5.36
CA LEU A 500 -3.89 27.07 4.72
C LEU A 500 -5.20 27.64 4.14
N PRO A 501 -5.39 28.97 4.20
CA PRO A 501 -6.55 29.61 3.60
C PRO A 501 -6.61 29.26 2.11
N THR A 502 -7.76 28.76 1.69
CA THR A 502 -8.10 28.56 0.29
C THR A 502 -8.12 29.90 -0.42
N GLY A 503 -7.23 30.07 -1.40
CA GLY A 503 -7.30 31.13 -2.39
C GLY A 503 -6.90 32.52 -1.89
N GLU A 504 -5.60 32.78 -1.85
CA GLU A 504 -5.08 34.06 -2.32
C GLU A 504 -3.94 33.78 -3.30
N GLU A 505 -4.06 34.41 -4.46
CA GLU A 505 -3.16 34.40 -5.60
C GLU A 505 -1.70 34.55 -5.14
N LEU A 506 -0.85 33.56 -5.42
CA LEU A 506 0.59 33.68 -5.25
C LEU A 506 1.08 34.92 -6.03
N PRO A 507 1.71 35.91 -5.39
CA PRO A 507 2.29 37.02 -6.12
C PRO A 507 3.43 36.49 -7.01
N LEU A 508 3.27 36.70 -8.32
CA LEU A 508 4.26 36.36 -9.35
C LEU A 508 5.67 36.79 -8.96
N PRO A 509 6.70 35.94 -9.13
CA PRO A 509 8.06 36.31 -8.76
C PRO A 509 8.69 37.20 -9.85
N PHE A 510 9.03 38.41 -9.41
CA PHE A 510 9.98 39.38 -9.99
C PHE A 510 9.55 40.31 -11.15
N PRO A 511 9.82 41.64 -11.04
CA PRO A 511 9.75 42.56 -12.16
C PRO A 511 11.00 42.42 -13.05
N ARG A 512 10.79 42.24 -14.35
CA ARG A 512 11.86 42.40 -15.36
C ARG A 512 12.35 43.85 -15.33
N LYS A 513 13.57 44.07 -14.86
CA LYS A 513 14.30 45.33 -15.11
C LYS A 513 14.73 45.36 -16.58
N LYS A 514 14.47 46.49 -17.25
CA LYS A 514 15.28 46.97 -18.38
C LYS A 514 16.39 47.85 -17.84
#